data_AF-A0A7X6VXK4-F1
#
_entry.id   AF-A0A7X6VXK4-F1
#
_cell.length_a   1.000
_cell.length_b   1.000
_cell.length_c   1.000
_cell.angle_alpha   90.00
_cell.angle_beta   90.00
_cell.angle_gamma   90.00
#
_symmetry.space_group_name_H-M   'P 1'
#
loop_
_entity.id
_entity.type
_entity.pdbx_description
1 polymer ?
#
loop_
_entity_poly.entity_id
_entity_poly.type
_entity_poly.pdbx_seq_one_letter_code
_entity_poly.pdbx_strand_id
1 'polypeptide(L)'
;SEAFAELLHMRVRKEFWGYAPGENLSHDEILKAKYQGIRPALGYPACPEHSEKENLFNLLRAENVGITLTEHFAMYPNASVSGQYFAHPDSRYFSLEKVGLDQVADYARRKGKSIEYIEKFLPANLNYK
;
A
#
# COMPACT_ATOMS: atom_id res chain seq x y z
N SER A 1 4.17 15.40 -1.98
CA SER A 1 3.92 14.09 -1.37
C SER A 1 5.08 13.12 -1.58
N GLU A 2 5.46 12.81 -2.82
CA GLU A 2 6.45 11.77 -3.15
C GLU A 2 7.81 11.93 -2.46
N ALA A 3 8.38 13.15 -2.47
CA ALA A 3 9.66 13.41 -1.81
C ALA A 3 9.62 13.10 -0.30
N PHE A 4 8.49 13.36 0.37
CA PHE A 4 8.35 13.05 1.79
C PHE A 4 8.15 11.54 2.02
N ALA A 5 7.44 10.85 1.13
CA ALA A 5 7.33 9.39 1.18
C ALA A 5 8.72 8.72 1.08
N GLU A 6 9.60 9.23 0.21
CA GLU A 6 10.98 8.73 0.07
C GLU A 6 11.83 9.04 1.31
N LEU A 7 11.79 10.29 1.80
CA LEU A 7 12.50 10.69 3.01
C LEU A 7 12.07 9.86 4.23
N LEU A 8 10.76 9.69 4.43
CA LEU A 8 10.23 8.90 5.53
C LEU A 8 10.62 7.43 5.40
N HIS A 9 10.57 6.87 4.18
CA HIS A 9 11.01 5.49 3.95
C HIS A 9 12.50 5.33 4.31
N MET A 10 13.38 6.23 3.87
CA MET A 10 14.80 6.21 4.25
C MET A 10 14.97 6.25 5.78
N ARG A 11 14.25 7.12 6.47
CA ARG A 11 14.28 7.18 7.94
C ARG A 11 13.74 5.91 8.59
N VAL A 12 12.73 5.25 8.02
CA VAL A 12 12.25 3.96 8.53
C VAL A 12 13.36 2.91 8.42
N ARG A 13 14.05 2.82 7.28
CA ARG A 13 15.14 1.84 7.09
C ARG A 13 16.32 2.09 8.04
N LYS A 14 16.68 3.37 8.23
CA LYS A 14 17.88 3.77 8.99
C LYS A 14 17.66 3.96 10.49
N GLU A 15 16.51 4.51 10.88
CA GLU A 15 16.24 5.00 12.24
C GLU A 15 15.08 4.25 12.92
N PHE A 16 13.88 4.28 12.34
CA PHE A 16 12.68 3.81 13.06
C PHE A 16 12.55 2.29 13.12
N TRP A 17 12.82 1.60 12.00
CA TRP A 17 12.95 0.14 11.95
C TRP A 17 14.40 -0.27 12.07
N GLY A 18 15.32 0.49 11.45
CA GLY A 18 16.75 0.36 11.72
C GLY A 18 17.40 -0.91 11.19
N TYR A 19 16.83 -1.54 10.16
CA TYR A 19 17.44 -2.72 9.53
C TYR A 19 18.57 -2.38 8.55
N ALA A 20 18.77 -1.11 8.20
CA ALA A 20 19.86 -0.64 7.34
C ALA A 20 20.50 0.66 7.87
N PRO A 21 21.03 0.69 9.11
CA PRO A 21 21.49 1.93 9.76
C PRO A 21 22.69 2.57 9.03
N GLY A 22 23.54 1.76 8.40
CA GLY A 22 24.70 2.20 7.61
C GLY A 22 24.39 2.53 6.14
N GLU A 23 23.13 2.55 5.72
CA GLU A 23 22.76 2.85 4.34
C GLU A 23 23.25 4.25 3.92
N ASN A 24 24.00 4.30 2.82
CA ASN A 24 24.55 5.53 2.25
C ASN A 24 24.36 5.53 0.73
N LEU A 25 23.10 5.57 0.29
CA LEU A 25 22.73 5.58 -1.12
C LEU A 25 22.71 6.99 -1.68
N SER A 26 23.15 7.14 -2.92
CA SER A 26 22.95 8.36 -3.70
C SER A 26 21.48 8.55 -4.09
N HIS A 27 21.12 9.77 -4.50
CA HIS A 27 19.76 10.06 -4.97
C HIS A 27 19.35 9.16 -6.15
N ASP A 28 20.25 8.92 -7.10
CA ASP A 28 19.99 8.05 -8.26
C ASP A 28 19.75 6.59 -7.87
N GLU A 29 20.44 6.11 -6.83
CA GLU A 29 20.25 4.75 -6.32
C GLU A 29 18.94 4.61 -5.55
N ILE A 30 18.52 5.65 -4.84
CA ILE A 30 17.21 5.75 -4.20
C ILE A 30 16.10 5.72 -5.27
N LEU A 31 16.22 6.49 -6.35
CA LEU A 31 15.25 6.49 -7.46
C LEU A 31 15.17 5.13 -8.17
N LYS A 32 16.28 4.38 -8.21
CA LYS A 32 16.34 3.01 -8.72
C LYS A 32 15.94 1.96 -7.69
N ALA A 33 15.43 2.37 -6.53
CA ALA A 33 15.02 1.52 -5.42
C ALA A 33 16.09 0.48 -5.00
N LYS A 34 17.37 0.87 -4.98
CA LYS A 34 18.49 -0.02 -4.59
C LYS A 34 18.61 -0.33 -3.10
N TYR A 35 17.61 0.02 -2.30
CA TYR A 35 17.55 -0.30 -0.88
C TYR A 35 16.82 -1.62 -0.62
N GLN A 36 17.05 -2.18 0.56
CA GLN A 36 16.27 -3.33 1.05
C GLN A 36 14.85 -2.92 1.44
N GLY A 37 13.88 -3.75 1.02
CA GLY A 37 12.47 -3.58 1.37
C GLY A 37 11.67 -2.77 0.35
N ILE A 38 10.34 -2.78 0.51
CA ILE A 38 9.40 -2.08 -0.37
C ILE A 38 8.39 -1.24 0.42
N ARG A 39 7.78 -0.27 -0.26
CA ARG A 39 6.68 0.53 0.28
C ARG A 39 5.41 0.45 -0.60
N PRO A 40 4.67 -0.67 -0.61
CA PRO A 40 3.48 -0.80 -1.44
C PRO A 40 2.39 0.16 -0.96
N ALA A 41 1.76 0.85 -1.92
CA ALA A 41 0.65 1.75 -1.69
C ALA A 41 -0.65 1.08 -2.15
N LEU A 42 -1.67 1.10 -1.29
CA LEU A 42 -2.96 0.48 -1.57
C LEU A 42 -3.62 1.14 -2.79
N GLY A 43 -4.11 0.33 -3.72
CA GLY A 43 -4.59 0.74 -5.05
C GLY A 43 -3.59 0.50 -6.19
N TYR A 44 -2.32 0.21 -5.89
CA TYR A 44 -1.35 -0.18 -6.91
C TYR A 44 -1.49 -1.66 -7.26
N PRO A 45 -0.92 -2.14 -8.40
CA PRO A 45 -1.10 -3.51 -8.86
C PRO A 45 -0.79 -4.61 -7.83
N ALA A 46 0.15 -4.38 -6.91
CA ALA A 46 0.49 -5.35 -5.85
C ALA A 46 -0.56 -5.47 -4.73
N CYS A 47 -1.41 -4.46 -4.59
CA CYS A 47 -2.47 -4.39 -3.58
C CYS A 47 -3.61 -3.51 -4.11
N PRO A 48 -4.34 -3.95 -5.17
CA PRO A 48 -5.19 -3.08 -5.98
C PRO A 48 -6.49 -2.63 -5.27
N GLU A 49 -6.82 -3.23 -4.13
CA GLU A 49 -8.09 -3.03 -3.45
C GLU A 49 -8.07 -1.73 -2.62
N HIS A 50 -8.74 -0.69 -3.13
CA HIS A 50 -8.64 0.67 -2.56
C HIS A 50 -9.25 0.83 -1.17
N SER A 51 -10.27 0.04 -0.80
CA SER A 51 -10.95 0.20 0.50
C SER A 51 -10.08 -0.17 1.69
N GLU A 52 -9.01 -0.94 1.49
CA GLU A 52 -8.03 -1.22 2.54
C GLU A 52 -7.35 0.05 3.10
N LYS A 53 -7.43 1.19 2.40
CA LYS A 53 -6.94 2.46 2.95
C LYS A 53 -7.66 2.83 4.24
N GLU A 54 -8.91 2.42 4.41
CA GLU A 54 -9.67 2.63 5.66
C GLU A 54 -8.96 1.98 6.86
N ASN A 55 -8.51 0.73 6.72
CA ASN A 55 -7.76 0.03 7.76
C ASN A 55 -6.44 0.75 8.08
N LEU A 56 -5.72 1.21 7.06
CA LEU A 56 -4.47 1.95 7.24
C LEU A 56 -4.70 3.30 7.92
N PHE A 57 -5.74 4.05 7.51
CA PHE A 57 -6.06 5.36 8.06
C PHE A 57 -6.51 5.25 9.52
N ASN A 58 -7.29 4.23 9.86
CA ASN A 58 -7.70 3.93 11.23
C ASN A 58 -6.50 3.59 12.11
N LEU A 59 -5.57 2.77 11.61
CA LEU A 59 -4.35 2.40 12.34
C LEU A 59 -3.47 3.63 12.63
N LEU A 60 -3.28 4.49 11.63
CA LEU A 60 -2.42 5.67 11.73
C LEU A 60 -3.12 6.88 12.38
N ARG A 61 -4.44 6.82 12.55
CA ARG A 61 -5.27 7.98 12.92
C ARG A 61 -5.01 9.18 12.01
N ALA A 62 -5.03 8.94 10.70
CA ALA A 62 -4.56 9.91 9.70
C ALA A 62 -5.33 11.24 9.72
N GLU A 63 -6.59 11.23 10.15
CA GLU A 63 -7.40 12.46 10.29
C GLU A 63 -6.80 13.44 11.31
N ASN A 64 -6.06 12.95 12.32
CA ASN A 64 -5.38 13.79 13.30
C ASN A 64 -4.29 14.68 12.68
N VAL A 65 -3.80 14.30 11.49
CA VAL A 65 -2.83 15.10 10.72
C VAL A 65 -3.48 15.77 9.49
N GLY A 66 -4.82 15.81 9.45
CA GLY A 66 -5.59 16.52 8.43
C GLY A 66 -5.71 15.81 7.08
N ILE A 67 -5.47 14.50 7.01
CA ILE A 67 -5.64 13.70 5.80
C ILE A 67 -6.88 12.80 5.95
N THR A 68 -7.80 12.86 5.00
CA THR A 68 -9.07 12.11 5.02
C THR A 68 -9.24 11.25 3.76
N LEU A 69 -10.21 10.34 3.80
CA LEU A 69 -10.64 9.55 2.64
C LEU A 69 -11.99 10.06 2.13
N THR A 70 -12.16 10.10 0.81
CA THR A 70 -13.47 10.29 0.18
C THR A 70 -14.30 9.01 0.25
N GLU A 71 -15.58 9.08 -0.14
CA GLU A 71 -16.47 7.92 -0.29
C GLU A 71 -15.94 6.83 -1.24
N HIS A 72 -14.99 7.17 -2.11
CA HIS A 72 -14.32 6.26 -3.04
C HIS A 72 -12.87 5.95 -2.64
N PHE A 73 -12.50 6.24 -1.38
CA PHE A 73 -11.16 5.97 -0.83
C PHE A 73 -10.02 6.71 -1.55
N ALA A 74 -10.32 7.83 -2.21
CA ALA A 74 -9.29 8.79 -2.62
C ALA A 74 -8.83 9.59 -1.40
N MET A 75 -7.55 9.95 -1.34
CA MET A 75 -7.02 10.75 -0.22
C MET A 75 -7.20 12.25 -0.49
N TYR A 76 -7.58 12.99 0.54
CA TYR A 76 -7.59 14.45 0.53
C TYR A 76 -6.72 14.99 1.67
N PRO A 77 -5.81 15.96 1.42
CA PRO A 77 -5.51 16.61 0.13
C PRO A 77 -4.94 15.65 -0.92
N ASN A 78 -5.14 15.95 -2.21
CA ASN A 78 -4.72 15.07 -3.31
C ASN A 78 -3.20 14.79 -3.34
N ALA A 79 -2.40 15.76 -2.88
CA ALA A 79 -0.96 15.60 -2.71
C ALA A 79 -0.64 14.80 -1.43
N SER A 80 -1.17 13.58 -1.33
CA SER A 80 -0.96 12.63 -0.22
C SER A 80 -0.47 11.29 -0.75
N VAL A 81 0.35 10.60 0.04
CA VAL A 81 0.80 9.22 -0.20
C VAL A 81 0.60 8.44 1.08
N SER A 82 0.03 7.23 0.97
CA SER A 82 -0.08 6.28 2.06
C SER A 82 0.27 4.88 1.56
N GLY A 83 0.80 4.05 2.45
CA GLY A 83 1.21 2.71 2.12
C GLY A 83 1.75 1.97 3.34
N GLN A 84 2.30 0.79 3.08
CA GLN A 84 2.90 -0.07 4.08
C GLN A 84 4.41 -0.12 3.89
N TYR A 85 5.15 -0.55 4.90
CA TYR A 85 6.57 -0.86 4.78
C TYR A 85 6.80 -2.36 4.97
N PHE A 86 7.56 -2.98 4.08
CA PHE A 86 8.02 -4.36 4.20
C PHE A 86 9.53 -4.38 4.20
N ALA A 87 10.13 -4.92 5.26
CA ALA A 87 11.58 -4.96 5.44
C ALA A 87 12.27 -6.21 4.88
N HIS A 88 11.52 -7.22 4.44
CA HIS A 88 12.09 -8.50 3.99
C HIS A 88 13.00 -8.29 2.75
N PRO A 89 14.23 -8.85 2.72
CA PRO A 89 15.18 -8.62 1.62
C PRO A 89 14.66 -9.09 0.26
N ASP A 90 13.87 -10.16 0.23
CA ASP A 90 13.29 -10.69 -1.02
C ASP A 90 11.93 -10.04 -1.40
N SER A 91 11.46 -9.07 -0.62
CA SER A 91 10.21 -8.37 -0.95
C SER A 91 10.38 -7.58 -2.24
N ARG A 92 9.39 -7.71 -3.12
CA ARG A 92 9.39 -7.11 -4.46
C ARG A 92 7.98 -6.75 -4.87
N TYR A 93 7.85 -5.75 -5.72
CA TYR A 93 6.58 -5.43 -6.34
C TYR A 93 6.23 -6.52 -7.36
N PHE A 94 5.06 -7.13 -7.20
CA PHE A 94 4.45 -8.03 -8.18
C PHE A 94 2.98 -7.64 -8.31
N SER A 95 2.40 -7.81 -9.49
CA SER A 95 0.98 -7.53 -9.69
C SER A 95 0.13 -8.66 -9.14
N LEU A 96 -1.03 -8.33 -8.56
CA LEU A 96 -2.07 -9.32 -8.33
C LEU A 96 -2.56 -9.82 -9.69
N GLU A 97 -2.42 -11.10 -9.93
CA GLU A 97 -2.93 -11.76 -11.12
C GLU A 97 -4.46 -11.96 -11.03
N LYS A 98 -4.99 -12.78 -11.94
CA LYS A 98 -6.40 -13.12 -11.91
C LYS A 98 -6.77 -13.96 -10.69
N VAL A 99 -7.87 -13.61 -10.02
CA VAL A 99 -8.42 -14.28 -8.83
C VAL A 99 -9.77 -14.92 -9.13
N GLY A 100 -10.01 -16.08 -8.51
CA GLY A 100 -11.26 -16.84 -8.60
C GLY A 100 -12.31 -16.40 -7.58
N LEU A 101 -13.55 -16.85 -7.81
CA LEU A 101 -14.68 -16.61 -6.91
C LEU A 101 -14.43 -17.16 -5.51
N ASP A 102 -13.70 -18.27 -5.40
CA ASP A 102 -13.29 -18.86 -4.12
C ASP A 102 -12.43 -17.90 -3.29
N GLN A 103 -11.44 -17.26 -3.92
CA GLN A 103 -10.58 -16.27 -3.27
C GLN A 103 -11.34 -14.98 -2.94
N VAL A 104 -12.24 -14.53 -3.83
CA VAL A 104 -13.09 -13.36 -3.56
C VAL A 104 -14.04 -13.63 -2.39
N ALA A 105 -14.65 -14.81 -2.33
CA ALA A 105 -15.54 -15.20 -1.24
C ALA A 105 -14.80 -15.32 0.11
N ASP A 106 -13.58 -15.89 0.12
CA ASP A 106 -12.73 -15.90 1.32
C ASP A 106 -12.41 -14.47 1.80
N TYR A 107 -12.01 -13.60 0.87
CA TYR A 107 -11.65 -12.22 1.20
C TYR A 107 -12.85 -11.41 1.70
N ALA A 108 -14.02 -11.56 1.06
CA ALA A 108 -15.27 -10.96 1.48
C ALA A 108 -15.64 -11.37 2.92
N ARG A 109 -15.53 -12.67 3.23
CA ARG A 109 -15.75 -13.21 4.59
C ARG A 109 -14.79 -12.60 5.60
N ARG A 110 -13.49 -12.53 5.29
CA ARG A 110 -12.46 -11.95 6.18
C ARG A 110 -12.70 -10.46 6.44
N LYS A 111 -13.24 -9.73 5.46
CA LYS A 111 -13.61 -8.32 5.59
C LYS A 111 -14.99 -8.08 6.20
N GLY A 112 -15.81 -9.12 6.37
CA GLY A 112 -17.22 -8.96 6.78
C GLY A 112 -18.02 -8.13 5.76
N LYS A 113 -17.72 -8.26 4.47
CA LYS A 113 -18.41 -7.58 3.36
C LYS A 113 -19.05 -8.60 2.43
N SER A 114 -19.92 -8.13 1.54
CA SER A 114 -20.49 -8.98 0.49
C SER A 114 -19.49 -9.21 -0.64
N ILE A 115 -19.70 -10.26 -1.44
CA ILE A 115 -18.89 -10.56 -2.61
C ILE A 115 -18.94 -9.39 -3.61
N GLU A 116 -20.14 -8.86 -3.85
CA GLU A 116 -20.39 -7.74 -4.78
C GLU A 116 -19.68 -6.46 -4.32
N TYR A 117 -19.46 -6.28 -3.02
CA TYR A 117 -18.66 -5.16 -2.52
C TYR A 117 -17.20 -5.30 -2.93
N ILE A 118 -16.60 -6.50 -2.80
CA ILE A 118 -15.21 -6.76 -3.15
C ILE A 118 -14.99 -6.65 -4.66
N GLU A 119 -15.90 -7.21 -5.47
CA GLU A 119 -15.81 -7.21 -6.93
C GLU A 119 -15.70 -5.80 -7.53
N LYS A 120 -16.36 -4.80 -6.90
CA LYS A 120 -16.28 -3.38 -7.32
C LYS A 120 -14.85 -2.84 -7.31
N PHE A 121 -13.97 -3.37 -6.48
CA PHE A 121 -12.58 -2.89 -6.35
C PHE A 121 -11.57 -3.72 -7.14
N LEU A 122 -11.96 -4.89 -7.65
CA LEU A 122 -11.09 -5.82 -8.35
C LEU A 122 -11.51 -6.12 -9.81
N PRO A 123 -12.17 -5.22 -10.57
CA PRO A 123 -12.76 -5.57 -11.86
C PRO A 123 -11.72 -6.08 -12.88
N ALA A 124 -10.49 -5.56 -12.82
CA ALA A 124 -9.40 -6.01 -13.68
C ALA A 124 -8.75 -7.33 -13.22
N ASN A 125 -9.03 -7.79 -12.00
CA ASN A 125 -8.41 -8.97 -11.39
C ASN A 125 -9.35 -10.19 -11.36
N LEU A 126 -10.64 -10.09 -11.68
CA LEU A 126 -11.52 -11.26 -11.70
C LEU A 126 -11.25 -12.17 -12.92
N ASN A 127 -11.31 -13.49 -12.74
CA ASN A 127 -11.32 -14.50 -13.84
C ASN A 127 -12.71 -15.05 -14.15
N TYR A 128 -13.76 -14.49 -13.56
CA TYR A 128 -15.14 -14.96 -13.68
C TYR A 128 -16.08 -13.77 -13.97
N LYS A 129 -17.39 -14.04 -14.06
CA LYS A 129 -18.44 -13.06 -14.36
C LYS A 129 -19.38 -12.88 -13.19
#